data_AF-A0A1B1ZJ43-F1
#
_entry.id   AF-A0A1B1ZJ43-F1
#
_cell.length_a   1.000
_cell.length_b   1.000
_cell.length_c   1.000
_cell.angle_alpha   90.00
_cell.angle_beta   90.00
_cell.angle_gamma   90.00
#
_symmetry.space_group_name_H-M   'P 1'
#
loop_
_entity.id
_entity.type
_entity.pdbx_description
1 polymer ?
#
loop_
_entity_poly.entity_id
_entity_poly.type
_entity_poly.pdbx_seq_one_letter_code
_entity_poly.pdbx_strand_id
1 'polypeptide(L)'
;MTEAGRRAVEHAVEASSALDPSALEHLQASADSAAHDYLTRSSLDLLPDLIALRDAVYTQLDRTHKPLQKAELYLQAGKVSGLLSSVAFDLGQPVVADDLARAAHTYGSVIDHPSLRAWARALQVTVALWDDRPRKAVTLADAALAEAPAGTASVRLHATRARALALIGARDEAAADLDAALDQLDQAGNDEFFDRAGELDFGRSRTSLCASFTWVALADGVRGETAATEALSAFAALPPAQRWGSGQVAASVDLAISRVLNSDLAGAEQALTPVFALAPGRRTEAVSQRLTGLARIVGSPRLRSAEAERIGGQIEAFNAASLRTTVRTAISAT
;
A
#
# COMPACT_ATOMS: atom_id res chain seq x y z
N MET A 1 -39.92 30.60 28.30
CA MET A 1 -38.82 30.15 29.18
C MET A 1 -38.85 28.66 29.45
N THR A 2 -39.94 28.10 29.98
CA THR A 2 -40.06 26.65 30.26
C THR A 2 -39.85 25.75 29.03
N GLU A 3 -40.48 26.08 27.90
CA GLU A 3 -40.31 25.35 26.64
C GLU A 3 -38.89 25.43 26.07
N ALA A 4 -38.24 26.59 26.22
CA ALA A 4 -36.84 26.76 25.84
C ALA A 4 -35.90 25.90 26.72
N GLY A 5 -36.17 25.81 28.02
CA GLY A 5 -35.44 24.94 28.94
C GLY A 5 -35.64 23.45 28.64
N ARG A 6 -36.88 23.02 28.36
CA ARG A 6 -37.20 21.64 27.96
C ARG A 6 -36.43 21.22 26.71
N ARG A 7 -36.48 22.06 25.65
CA ARG A 7 -35.72 21.83 24.42
C ARG A 7 -34.20 21.78 24.65
N ALA A 8 -33.67 22.61 25.56
CA ALA A 8 -32.24 22.59 25.87
C ALA A 8 -31.82 21.26 26.55
N VAL A 9 -32.67 20.72 27.43
CA VAL A 9 -32.45 19.42 28.07
C VAL A 9 -32.58 18.28 27.05
N GLU A 10 -33.61 18.30 26.21
CA GLU A 10 -33.82 17.27 25.17
C GLU A 10 -32.62 17.18 24.22
N HIS A 11 -32.14 18.32 23.72
CA HIS A 11 -30.95 18.37 22.89
C HIS A 11 -29.69 17.88 23.65
N ALA A 12 -29.53 18.22 24.93
CA ALA A 12 -28.41 17.75 25.74
C ALA A 12 -28.43 16.23 25.95
N VAL A 13 -29.62 15.64 26.16
CA VAL A 13 -29.79 14.18 26.27
C VAL A 13 -29.49 13.49 24.94
N GLU A 14 -30.01 14.01 23.82
CA GLU A 14 -29.70 13.48 22.49
C GLU A 14 -28.19 13.51 22.20
N ALA A 15 -27.52 14.63 22.50
CA ALA A 15 -26.08 14.78 22.37
C ALA A 15 -25.26 13.83 23.28
N SER A 16 -25.86 13.33 24.36
CA SER A 16 -25.24 12.38 25.29
C SER A 16 -25.34 10.92 24.85
N SER A 17 -26.09 10.62 23.78
CA SER A 17 -26.21 9.26 23.24
C SER A 17 -24.83 8.73 22.86
N ALA A 18 -24.43 7.65 23.52
CA ALA A 18 -23.09 7.09 23.46
C ALA A 18 -23.18 5.58 23.24
N LEU A 19 -22.13 5.03 22.63
CA LEU A 19 -21.95 3.60 22.46
C LEU A 19 -21.36 3.00 23.72
N ASP A 20 -21.61 1.71 23.90
CA ASP A 20 -20.88 0.90 24.85
C ASP A 20 -19.37 0.90 24.50
N PRO A 21 -18.47 1.18 25.46
CA PRO A 21 -17.03 1.18 25.21
C PRO A 21 -16.50 -0.11 24.56
N SER A 22 -17.05 -1.27 24.93
CA SER A 22 -16.63 -2.56 24.38
C SER A 22 -16.92 -2.70 22.88
N ALA A 23 -17.97 -2.03 22.37
CA ALA A 23 -18.28 -2.04 20.95
C ALA A 23 -17.22 -1.28 20.14
N LEU A 24 -16.71 -0.16 20.67
CA LEU A 24 -15.65 0.60 20.03
C LEU A 24 -14.31 -0.15 20.08
N GLU A 25 -13.96 -0.71 21.23
CA GLU A 25 -12.76 -1.53 21.40
C GLU A 25 -12.76 -2.71 20.43
N HIS A 26 -13.92 -3.36 20.23
CA HIS A 26 -14.07 -4.44 19.26
C HIS A 26 -13.79 -3.98 17.83
N LEU A 27 -14.38 -2.85 17.39
CA LEU A 27 -14.14 -2.32 16.03
C LEU A 27 -12.67 -1.96 15.81
N GLN A 28 -12.02 -1.39 16.81
CA GLN A 28 -10.60 -1.08 16.76
C GLN A 28 -9.75 -2.35 16.65
N ALA A 29 -10.02 -3.36 17.49
CA ALA A 29 -9.33 -4.64 17.42
C ALA A 29 -9.54 -5.35 16.07
N SER A 30 -10.76 -5.28 15.51
CA SER A 30 -11.04 -5.81 14.16
C SER A 30 -10.26 -5.08 13.07
N ALA A 31 -10.15 -3.75 13.13
CA ALA A 31 -9.37 -2.96 12.18
C ALA A 31 -7.86 -3.26 12.28
N ASP A 32 -7.36 -3.47 13.50
CA ASP A 32 -5.98 -3.88 13.74
C ASP A 32 -5.70 -5.28 13.21
N SER A 33 -6.59 -6.23 13.48
CA SER A 33 -6.50 -7.58 12.94
C SER A 33 -6.49 -7.56 11.41
N ALA A 34 -7.39 -6.78 10.79
CA ALA A 34 -7.46 -6.65 9.33
C ALA A 34 -6.17 -6.07 8.72
N ALA A 35 -5.51 -5.15 9.42
CA ALA A 35 -4.23 -4.60 8.98
C ALA A 35 -3.10 -5.65 8.97
N HIS A 36 -3.10 -6.57 9.94
CA HIS A 36 -2.13 -7.68 9.96
C HIS A 36 -2.46 -8.75 8.92
N ASP A 37 -3.75 -9.09 8.81
CA ASP A 37 -4.27 -10.04 7.85
C ASP A 37 -3.90 -9.68 6.40
N TYR A 38 -3.86 -8.38 6.07
CA TYR A 38 -3.41 -7.88 4.77
C TYR A 38 -2.03 -8.44 4.35
N LEU A 39 -1.12 -8.69 5.30
CA LEU A 39 0.22 -9.16 4.98
C LEU A 39 0.23 -10.59 4.41
N THR A 40 -0.73 -11.42 4.83
CA THR A 40 -0.69 -12.87 4.64
C THR A 40 -1.89 -13.43 3.89
N ARG A 41 -3.09 -12.87 4.04
CA ARG A 41 -4.32 -13.28 3.35
C ARG A 41 -4.39 -12.72 1.93
N SER A 42 -5.09 -13.43 1.03
CA SER A 42 -5.39 -12.93 -0.32
C SER A 42 -6.30 -11.70 -0.25
N SER A 43 -6.07 -10.72 -1.13
CA SER A 43 -6.92 -9.52 -1.23
C SER A 43 -8.37 -9.87 -1.56
N LEU A 44 -8.63 -10.96 -2.31
CA LEU A 44 -9.99 -11.45 -2.58
C LEU A 44 -10.69 -11.96 -1.31
N ASP A 45 -9.95 -12.64 -0.44
CA ASP A 45 -10.51 -13.25 0.78
C ASP A 45 -10.73 -12.20 1.88
N LEU A 46 -9.93 -11.13 1.89
CA LEU A 46 -10.00 -10.06 2.88
C LEU A 46 -11.07 -9.00 2.56
N LEU A 47 -11.39 -8.80 1.28
CA LEU A 47 -12.34 -7.79 0.81
C LEU A 47 -13.71 -7.84 1.51
N PRO A 48 -14.43 -8.99 1.59
CA PRO A 48 -15.75 -9.03 2.20
C PRO A 48 -15.72 -8.66 3.69
N ASP A 49 -14.70 -9.09 4.42
CA ASP A 49 -14.53 -8.78 5.86
C ASP A 49 -14.32 -7.28 6.07
N LEU A 50 -13.50 -6.63 5.25
CA LEU A 50 -13.26 -5.19 5.32
C LEU A 50 -14.51 -4.36 4.96
N ILE A 51 -15.32 -4.81 3.99
CA ILE A 51 -16.59 -4.17 3.65
C ILE A 51 -17.55 -4.26 4.84
N ALA A 52 -17.71 -5.45 5.42
CA ALA A 52 -18.58 -5.65 6.58
C ALA A 52 -18.12 -4.81 7.78
N LEU A 53 -16.81 -4.73 8.02
CA LEU A 53 -16.24 -3.90 9.09
C LEU A 53 -16.52 -2.41 8.85
N ARG A 54 -16.34 -1.90 7.64
CA ARG A 54 -16.67 -0.50 7.29
C ARG A 54 -18.14 -0.19 7.56
N ASP A 55 -19.05 -1.07 7.10
CA ASP A 55 -20.49 -0.86 7.24
C ASP A 55 -20.92 -0.93 8.72
N ALA A 56 -20.25 -1.76 9.52
CA ALA A 56 -20.41 -1.79 10.97
C ALA A 56 -19.96 -0.47 11.61
N VAL A 57 -18.81 0.08 11.23
CA VAL A 57 -18.33 1.40 11.70
C VAL A 57 -19.33 2.51 11.35
N TYR A 58 -19.84 2.53 10.11
CA TYR A 58 -20.84 3.51 9.67
C TYR A 58 -22.14 3.42 10.47
N THR A 59 -22.62 2.20 10.70
CA THR A 59 -23.80 1.97 11.55
C THR A 59 -23.60 2.54 12.96
N GLN A 60 -22.40 2.41 13.53
CA GLN A 60 -22.11 2.97 14.84
C GLN A 60 -21.97 4.50 14.83
N LEU A 61 -21.41 5.09 13.76
CA LEU A 61 -21.33 6.55 13.57
C LEU A 61 -22.72 7.20 13.58
N ASP A 62 -23.70 6.56 12.95
CA ASP A 62 -25.09 7.04 12.89
C ASP A 62 -25.81 6.93 14.24
N ARG A 63 -25.37 6.03 15.13
CA ARG A 63 -26.03 5.74 16.41
C ARG A 63 -25.47 6.53 17.58
N THR A 64 -24.23 7.00 17.50
CA THR A 64 -23.64 7.83 18.55
C THR A 64 -23.82 9.31 18.26
N HIS A 65 -23.97 10.11 19.30
CA HIS A 65 -23.91 11.58 19.23
C HIS A 65 -22.75 12.14 20.05
N LYS A 66 -22.08 11.31 20.86
CA LYS A 66 -20.93 11.70 21.68
C LYS A 66 -19.72 12.05 20.78
N PRO A 67 -19.24 13.31 20.78
CA PRO A 67 -18.21 13.76 19.84
C PRO A 67 -16.89 12.98 19.90
N LEU A 68 -16.41 12.63 21.09
CA LEU A 68 -15.16 11.87 21.24
C LEU A 68 -15.25 10.48 20.63
N GLN A 69 -16.38 9.79 20.83
CA GLN A 69 -16.60 8.47 20.20
C GLN A 69 -16.75 8.59 18.68
N LYS A 70 -17.35 9.68 18.17
CA LYS A 70 -17.37 9.94 16.72
C LYS A 70 -15.96 10.09 16.17
N ALA A 71 -15.08 10.81 16.87
CA ALA A 71 -13.69 10.97 16.43
C ALA A 71 -12.95 9.62 16.36
N GLU A 72 -13.12 8.76 17.37
CA GLU A 72 -12.54 7.40 17.38
C GLU A 72 -13.12 6.52 16.25
N LEU A 73 -14.43 6.60 16.00
CA LEU A 73 -15.05 5.88 14.89
C LEU A 73 -14.61 6.43 13.52
N TYR A 74 -14.39 7.73 13.38
CA TYR A 74 -13.83 8.30 12.14
C TYR A 74 -12.39 7.86 11.93
N LEU A 75 -11.60 7.69 12.99
CA LEU A 75 -10.27 7.07 12.89
C LEU A 75 -10.37 5.65 12.34
N GLN A 76 -11.30 4.84 12.85
CA GLN A 76 -11.54 3.48 12.33
C GLN A 76 -12.07 3.48 10.89
N ALA A 77 -13.00 4.37 10.56
CA ALA A 77 -13.51 4.53 9.21
C ALA A 77 -12.38 4.89 8.22
N GLY A 78 -11.48 5.77 8.63
CA GLY A 78 -10.30 6.14 7.86
C GLY A 78 -9.33 4.98 7.68
N LYS A 79 -9.01 4.26 8.76
CA LYS A 79 -8.14 3.07 8.72
C LYS A 79 -8.70 2.00 7.79
N VAL A 80 -9.97 1.63 7.96
CA VAL A 80 -10.63 0.60 7.13
C VAL A 80 -10.73 1.06 5.66
N SER A 81 -11.00 2.34 5.40
CA SER A 81 -11.00 2.88 4.03
C SER A 81 -9.62 2.78 3.38
N GLY A 82 -8.54 3.07 4.12
CA GLY A 82 -7.19 2.90 3.60
C GLY A 82 -6.80 1.44 3.36
N LEU A 83 -7.24 0.51 4.22
CA LEU A 83 -7.04 -0.93 3.98
C LEU A 83 -7.80 -1.41 2.74
N LEU A 84 -9.05 -0.97 2.58
CA LEU A 84 -9.83 -1.21 1.37
C LEU A 84 -9.14 -0.61 0.13
N SER A 85 -8.49 0.55 0.25
CA SER A 85 -7.70 1.13 -0.84
C SER A 85 -6.56 0.20 -1.25
N SER A 86 -5.77 -0.32 -0.31
CA SER A 86 -4.69 -1.26 -0.61
C SER A 86 -5.22 -2.54 -1.26
N VAL A 87 -6.32 -3.09 -0.77
CA VAL A 87 -6.99 -4.26 -1.37
C VAL A 87 -7.51 -3.96 -2.77
N ALA A 88 -8.20 -2.86 -2.98
CA ALA A 88 -8.70 -2.45 -4.31
C ALA A 88 -7.55 -2.25 -5.30
N PHE A 89 -6.43 -1.69 -4.83
CA PHE A 89 -5.22 -1.54 -5.63
C PHE A 89 -4.64 -2.91 -6.04
N ASP A 90 -4.49 -3.85 -5.10
CA ASP A 90 -4.00 -5.20 -5.39
C ASP A 90 -4.89 -5.95 -6.40
N LEU A 91 -6.19 -5.68 -6.38
CA LEU A 91 -7.20 -6.22 -7.31
C LEU A 91 -7.24 -5.51 -8.67
N GLY A 92 -6.40 -4.50 -8.89
CA GLY A 92 -6.33 -3.76 -10.16
C GLY A 92 -7.49 -2.79 -10.38
N GLN A 93 -8.03 -2.20 -9.30
CA GLN A 93 -9.11 -1.21 -9.32
C GLN A 93 -8.60 0.18 -8.90
N PRO A 94 -7.78 0.87 -9.71
CA PRO A 94 -7.09 2.09 -9.30
C PRO A 94 -8.03 3.26 -8.99
N VAL A 95 -9.15 3.39 -9.71
CA VAL A 95 -10.15 4.45 -9.46
C VAL A 95 -10.78 4.26 -8.07
N VAL A 96 -11.20 3.03 -7.77
CA VAL A 96 -11.80 2.68 -6.47
C VAL A 96 -10.80 2.85 -5.33
N ALA A 97 -9.54 2.44 -5.54
CA ALA A 97 -8.47 2.64 -4.57
C ALA A 97 -8.24 4.14 -4.27
N ASP A 98 -8.21 4.99 -5.30
CA ASP A 98 -8.03 6.44 -5.17
C ASP A 98 -9.21 7.09 -4.40
N ASP A 99 -10.45 6.66 -4.65
CA ASP A 99 -11.63 7.10 -3.89
C ASP A 99 -11.56 6.73 -2.40
N LEU A 100 -11.17 5.48 -2.11
CA LEU A 100 -11.02 4.97 -0.75
C LEU A 100 -9.89 5.66 0.01
N ALA A 101 -8.75 5.91 -0.65
CA ALA A 101 -7.64 6.67 -0.07
C ALA A 101 -8.03 8.14 0.17
N ARG A 102 -8.84 8.75 -0.70
CA ARG A 102 -9.44 10.08 -0.46
C ARG A 102 -10.34 10.07 0.77
N ALA A 103 -11.23 9.09 0.88
CA ALA A 103 -12.10 8.97 2.04
C ALA A 103 -11.29 8.86 3.34
N ALA A 104 -10.24 8.03 3.35
CA ALA A 104 -9.32 7.92 4.50
C ALA A 104 -8.67 9.25 4.88
N HIS A 105 -8.20 10.01 3.88
CA HIS A 105 -7.62 11.34 4.11
C HIS A 105 -8.65 12.34 4.64
N THR A 106 -9.88 12.32 4.11
CA THR A 106 -10.99 13.15 4.60
C THR A 106 -11.32 12.83 6.05
N TYR A 107 -11.44 11.55 6.43
CA TYR A 107 -11.66 11.17 7.82
C TYR A 107 -10.55 11.69 8.73
N GLY A 108 -9.29 11.49 8.35
CA GLY A 108 -8.16 12.04 9.10
C GLY A 108 -8.17 13.57 9.20
N SER A 109 -8.71 14.26 8.19
CA SER A 109 -8.86 15.72 8.21
C SER A 109 -10.00 16.17 9.14
N VAL A 110 -11.12 15.45 9.17
CA VAL A 110 -12.27 15.75 10.04
C VAL A 110 -11.90 15.65 11.53
N ILE A 111 -10.96 14.79 11.88
CA ILE A 111 -10.50 14.58 13.27
C ILE A 111 -9.11 15.16 13.55
N ASP A 112 -8.54 15.93 12.62
CA ASP A 112 -7.20 16.51 12.72
C ASP A 112 -6.08 15.50 13.06
N HIS A 113 -6.18 14.26 12.55
CA HIS A 113 -5.21 13.19 12.83
C HIS A 113 -4.08 13.15 11.78
N PRO A 114 -2.87 13.65 12.10
CA PRO A 114 -1.80 13.83 11.11
C PRO A 114 -1.32 12.52 10.48
N SER A 115 -1.14 11.46 11.28
CA SER A 115 -0.65 10.16 10.82
C SER A 115 -1.60 9.48 9.83
N LEU A 116 -2.91 9.48 10.11
CA LEU A 116 -3.93 8.98 9.19
C LEU A 116 -3.94 9.78 7.88
N ARG A 117 -3.85 11.12 7.95
CA ARG A 117 -3.79 11.97 6.74
C ARG A 117 -2.56 11.64 5.89
N ALA A 118 -1.39 11.50 6.50
CA ALA A 118 -0.13 11.23 5.83
C ALA A 118 -0.12 9.82 5.21
N TRP A 119 -0.58 8.80 5.95
CA TRP A 119 -0.73 7.44 5.46
C TRP A 119 -1.66 7.37 4.25
N ALA A 120 -2.84 8.01 4.33
CA ALA A 120 -3.79 8.07 3.23
C ALA A 120 -3.22 8.79 2.00
N ARG A 121 -2.40 9.84 2.19
CA ARG A 121 -1.67 10.49 1.07
C ARG A 121 -0.64 9.57 0.44
N ALA A 122 0.12 8.82 1.22
CA ALA A 122 1.06 7.86 0.67
C ALA A 122 0.37 6.73 -0.14
N LEU A 123 -0.86 6.34 0.25
CA LEU A 123 -1.70 5.45 -0.57
C LEU A 123 -2.07 6.12 -1.91
N GLN A 124 -2.52 7.38 -1.91
CA GLN A 124 -2.81 8.12 -3.14
C GLN A 124 -1.58 8.28 -4.05
N VAL A 125 -0.41 8.56 -3.49
CA VAL A 125 0.87 8.62 -4.22
C VAL A 125 1.14 7.28 -4.90
N THR A 126 0.97 6.17 -4.17
CA THR A 126 1.13 4.82 -4.70
C THR A 126 0.14 4.54 -5.82
N VAL A 127 -1.16 4.83 -5.65
CA VAL A 127 -2.16 4.61 -6.69
C VAL A 127 -1.85 5.45 -7.93
N ALA A 128 -1.49 6.72 -7.78
CA ALA A 128 -1.13 7.59 -8.90
C ALA A 128 0.12 7.10 -9.66
N LEU A 129 1.13 6.57 -8.96
CA LEU A 129 2.32 5.98 -9.56
C LEU A 129 1.97 4.83 -10.51
N TRP A 130 1.14 3.90 -10.05
CA TRP A 130 0.78 2.69 -10.80
C TRP A 130 -0.33 2.89 -11.84
N ASP A 131 -0.96 4.06 -11.81
CA ASP A 131 -1.92 4.53 -12.81
C ASP A 131 -1.26 5.49 -13.82
N ASP A 132 0.06 5.38 -14.01
CA ASP A 132 0.87 6.15 -14.97
C ASP A 132 0.78 7.68 -14.82
N ARG A 133 0.62 8.16 -13.57
CA ARG A 133 0.57 9.59 -13.22
C ARG A 133 1.70 9.99 -12.26
N PRO A 134 2.99 9.75 -12.59
CA PRO A 134 4.10 9.98 -11.65
C PRO A 134 4.27 11.45 -11.25
N ARG A 135 4.01 12.42 -12.15
CA ARG A 135 4.05 13.85 -11.78
C ARG A 135 3.00 14.23 -10.73
N LYS A 136 1.78 13.68 -10.84
CA LYS A 136 0.73 13.86 -9.83
C LYS A 136 1.16 13.23 -8.50
N ALA A 137 1.79 12.06 -8.55
CA ALA A 137 2.31 11.38 -7.36
C ALA A 137 3.36 12.25 -6.64
N VAL A 138 4.29 12.89 -7.37
CA VAL A 138 5.26 13.83 -6.79
C VAL A 138 4.55 15.02 -6.11
N THR A 139 3.62 15.68 -6.80
CA THR A 139 2.88 16.83 -6.22
C THR A 139 2.10 16.45 -4.96
N LEU A 140 1.48 15.26 -4.95
CA LEU A 140 0.77 14.75 -3.77
C LEU A 140 1.72 14.49 -2.59
N ALA A 141 2.89 13.92 -2.88
CA ALA A 141 3.90 13.65 -1.87
C ALA A 141 4.52 14.94 -1.30
N ASP A 142 4.81 15.93 -2.15
CA ASP A 142 5.33 17.24 -1.72
C ASP A 142 4.39 17.91 -0.71
N ALA A 143 3.09 17.97 -1.05
CA ALA A 143 2.09 18.55 -0.17
C ALA A 143 1.94 17.77 1.15
N ALA A 144 2.03 16.43 1.10
CA ALA A 144 1.91 15.60 2.28
C ALA A 144 3.14 15.70 3.20
N LEU A 145 4.35 15.74 2.64
CA LEU A 145 5.61 15.85 3.40
C LEU A 145 5.70 17.15 4.19
N ALA A 146 5.09 18.24 3.70
CA ALA A 146 5.06 19.52 4.41
C ALA A 146 4.34 19.47 5.78
N GLU A 147 3.44 18.49 5.98
CA GLU A 147 2.62 18.35 7.17
C GLU A 147 2.79 16.99 7.88
N ALA A 148 3.59 16.09 7.30
CA ALA A 148 3.72 14.73 7.80
C ALA A 148 4.47 14.70 9.15
N PRO A 149 4.02 13.88 10.11
CA PRO A 149 4.80 13.63 11.30
C PRO A 149 6.11 12.90 10.94
N ALA A 150 7.15 13.15 11.74
CA ALA A 150 8.41 12.42 11.63
C ALA A 150 8.20 10.91 11.87
N GLY A 151 9.11 10.08 11.36
CA GLY A 151 9.03 8.63 11.48
C GLY A 151 8.25 7.97 10.34
N THR A 152 7.50 6.91 10.64
CA THR A 152 6.93 5.96 9.65
C THR A 152 6.12 6.61 8.52
N ALA A 153 5.33 7.64 8.82
CA ALA A 153 4.59 8.41 7.80
C ALA A 153 5.53 9.01 6.75
N SER A 154 6.57 9.71 7.22
CA SER A 154 7.54 10.40 6.37
C SER A 154 8.43 9.40 5.63
N VAL A 155 8.81 8.26 6.24
CA VAL A 155 9.51 7.17 5.53
C VAL A 155 8.71 6.73 4.31
N ARG A 156 7.42 6.41 4.49
CA ARG A 156 6.56 5.94 3.39
C ARG A 156 6.39 7.00 2.30
N LEU A 157 6.23 8.27 2.68
CA LEU A 157 6.07 9.37 1.72
C LEU A 157 7.34 9.59 0.89
N HIS A 158 8.51 9.69 1.52
CA HIS A 158 9.78 9.82 0.80
C HIS A 158 10.04 8.60 -0.09
N ALA A 159 9.87 7.38 0.43
CA ALA A 159 10.09 6.16 -0.34
C ALA A 159 9.16 6.04 -1.56
N THR A 160 7.91 6.45 -1.45
CA THR A 160 6.96 6.43 -2.58
C THR A 160 7.18 7.59 -3.55
N ARG A 161 7.62 8.76 -3.07
CA ARG A 161 8.03 9.90 -3.91
C ARG A 161 9.29 9.60 -4.72
N ALA A 162 10.30 8.95 -4.12
CA ALA A 162 11.49 8.49 -4.84
C ALA A 162 11.14 7.64 -6.06
N ARG A 163 10.16 6.73 -5.92
CA ARG A 163 9.68 5.90 -7.02
C ARG A 163 9.02 6.73 -8.12
N ALA A 164 8.27 7.76 -7.76
CA ALA A 164 7.64 8.66 -8.72
C ALA A 164 8.66 9.54 -9.45
N LEU A 165 9.66 10.05 -8.73
CA LEU A 165 10.79 10.81 -9.27
C LEU A 165 11.61 9.96 -10.26
N ALA A 166 11.85 8.70 -9.93
CA ALA A 166 12.53 7.74 -10.79
C ALA A 166 11.83 7.56 -12.15
N LEU A 167 10.49 7.43 -12.13
CA LEU A 167 9.70 7.27 -13.37
C LEU A 167 9.71 8.51 -14.27
N ILE A 168 10.04 9.69 -13.74
CA ILE A 168 10.22 10.91 -14.55
C ILE A 168 11.70 11.24 -14.82
N GLY A 169 12.63 10.37 -14.43
CA GLY A 169 14.07 10.50 -14.67
C GLY A 169 14.81 11.43 -13.72
N ALA A 170 14.18 11.88 -12.62
CA ALA A 170 14.79 12.75 -11.61
C ALA A 170 15.68 11.93 -10.66
N ARG A 171 16.85 11.50 -11.17
CA ARG A 171 17.76 10.55 -10.50
C ARG A 171 18.27 11.07 -9.15
N ASP A 172 18.74 12.31 -9.11
CA ASP A 172 19.40 12.86 -7.93
C ASP A 172 18.38 13.13 -6.82
N GLU A 173 17.20 13.63 -7.19
CA GLU A 173 16.07 13.83 -6.28
C GLU A 173 15.53 12.51 -5.76
N ALA A 174 15.44 11.48 -6.61
CA ALA A 174 15.03 10.15 -6.18
C ALA A 174 16.05 9.54 -5.19
N ALA A 175 17.35 9.73 -5.42
CA ALA A 175 18.39 9.30 -4.49
C ALA A 175 18.27 10.02 -3.14
N ALA A 176 18.10 11.35 -3.17
CA ALA A 176 17.94 12.16 -1.96
C ALA A 176 16.69 11.76 -1.16
N ASP A 177 15.57 11.42 -1.82
CA ASP A 177 14.39 10.91 -1.12
C ASP A 177 14.61 9.52 -0.51
N LEU A 178 15.39 8.65 -1.13
CA LEU A 178 15.73 7.37 -0.51
C LEU A 178 16.58 7.57 0.76
N ASP A 179 17.54 8.50 0.73
CA ASP A 179 18.36 8.84 1.89
C ASP A 179 17.49 9.47 3.00
N ALA A 180 16.60 10.41 2.65
CA ALA A 180 15.66 11.01 3.59
C ALA A 180 14.70 9.98 4.22
N ALA A 181 14.29 8.95 3.45
CA ALA A 181 13.48 7.86 3.99
C ALA A 181 14.25 7.03 5.04
N LEU A 182 15.56 6.85 4.85
CA LEU A 182 16.41 6.16 5.84
C LEU A 182 16.59 7.01 7.11
N ASP A 183 16.82 8.32 6.97
CA ASP A 183 16.92 9.24 8.10
C ASP A 183 15.65 9.25 8.96
N GLN A 184 14.47 9.17 8.31
CA GLN A 184 13.18 9.09 9.00
C GLN A 184 12.95 7.73 9.67
N LEU A 185 13.57 6.66 9.16
CA LEU A 185 13.42 5.33 9.74
C LEU A 185 14.05 5.25 11.13
N ASP A 186 15.15 5.96 11.35
CA ASP A 186 15.80 6.07 12.66
C ASP A 186 14.94 6.81 13.71
N GLN A 187 13.93 7.55 13.26
CA GLN A 187 12.98 8.28 14.11
C GLN A 187 11.62 7.55 14.27
N ALA A 188 11.47 6.37 13.66
CA ALA A 188 10.23 5.59 13.75
C ALA A 188 10.04 4.92 15.12
N GLY A 189 8.80 4.58 15.48
CA GLY A 189 8.45 3.83 16.69
C GLY A 189 7.89 4.65 17.86
N ASN A 190 7.32 5.84 17.59
CA ASN A 190 6.66 6.70 18.59
C ASN A 190 5.30 7.21 18.10
N ASP A 191 4.59 6.42 17.29
CA ASP A 191 3.30 6.81 16.72
C ASP A 191 2.32 5.63 16.82
N GLU A 192 1.36 5.75 17.76
CA GLU A 192 0.39 4.69 18.07
C GLU A 192 -0.40 4.22 16.83
N PHE A 193 -0.62 5.09 15.84
CA PHE A 193 -1.30 4.71 14.61
C PHE A 193 -0.47 3.70 13.81
N PHE A 194 0.85 3.90 13.71
CA PHE A 194 1.76 3.04 12.96
C PHE A 194 2.29 1.86 13.79
N ASP A 195 2.42 2.01 15.11
CA ASP A 195 2.92 0.97 16.03
C ASP A 195 1.98 -0.26 16.08
N ARG A 196 0.73 -0.10 15.63
CA ARG A 196 -0.23 -1.19 15.40
C ARG A 196 0.16 -2.12 14.25
N ALA A 197 1.24 -1.85 13.53
CA ALA A 197 1.84 -2.69 12.51
C ALA A 197 0.89 -3.11 11.37
N GLY A 198 1.21 -4.21 10.67
CA GLY A 198 0.45 -4.67 9.51
C GLY A 198 0.70 -3.80 8.28
N GLU A 199 -0.36 -3.50 7.52
CA GLU A 199 -0.26 -2.61 6.36
C GLU A 199 0.13 -1.16 6.68
N LEU A 200 -0.02 -0.75 7.94
CA LEU A 200 0.33 0.58 8.40
C LEU A 200 1.85 0.71 8.58
N ASP A 201 2.55 -0.39 8.87
CA ASP A 201 4.00 -0.39 9.05
C ASP A 201 4.75 -0.04 7.75
N PHE A 202 5.92 0.57 7.92
CA PHE A 202 6.82 0.90 6.84
C PHE A 202 8.30 0.80 7.27
N GLY A 203 8.70 -0.38 7.75
CA GLY A 203 10.07 -0.66 8.13
C GLY A 203 11.04 -0.89 6.97
N ARG A 204 12.28 -1.30 7.33
CA ARG A 204 13.41 -1.50 6.41
C ARG A 204 13.10 -2.37 5.19
N SER A 205 12.30 -3.43 5.34
CA SER A 205 11.93 -4.30 4.23
C SER A 205 11.15 -3.58 3.13
N ARG A 206 10.21 -2.71 3.51
CA ARG A 206 9.39 -1.91 2.58
C ARG A 206 10.18 -0.74 1.99
N THR A 207 11.07 -0.13 2.77
CA THR A 207 11.97 0.93 2.29
C THR A 207 12.95 0.39 1.25
N SER A 208 13.63 -0.74 1.51
CA SER A 208 14.53 -1.38 0.54
C SER A 208 13.79 -1.84 -0.73
N LEU A 209 12.55 -2.32 -0.62
CA LEU A 209 11.71 -2.64 -1.79
C LEU A 209 11.37 -1.39 -2.62
N CYS A 210 11.15 -0.25 -1.98
CA CYS A 210 10.96 0.99 -2.73
C CYS A 210 12.25 1.43 -3.42
N ALA A 211 13.39 1.30 -2.75
CA ALA A 211 14.70 1.56 -3.33
C ALA A 211 14.98 0.65 -4.54
N SER A 212 14.66 -0.65 -4.49
CA SER A 212 14.84 -1.55 -5.63
C SER A 212 14.05 -1.12 -6.85
N PHE A 213 12.76 -0.77 -6.66
CA PHE A 213 11.93 -0.24 -7.73
C PHE A 213 12.52 1.06 -8.30
N THR A 214 12.93 1.99 -7.43
CA THR A 214 13.51 3.28 -7.82
C THR A 214 14.74 3.09 -8.72
N TRP A 215 15.69 2.24 -8.33
CA TRP A 215 16.90 2.00 -9.11
C TRP A 215 16.62 1.23 -10.41
N VAL A 216 15.71 0.26 -10.39
CA VAL A 216 15.23 -0.43 -11.59
C VAL A 216 14.62 0.55 -12.59
N ALA A 217 13.76 1.47 -12.14
CA ALA A 217 13.15 2.49 -12.99
C ALA A 217 14.19 3.45 -13.60
N LEU A 218 15.29 3.71 -12.89
CA LEU A 218 16.43 4.50 -13.36
C LEU A 218 17.46 3.70 -14.18
N ALA A 219 17.12 2.45 -14.55
CA ALA A 219 17.98 1.51 -15.27
C ALA A 219 19.35 1.26 -14.59
N ASP A 220 19.40 1.34 -13.26
CA ASP A 220 20.59 1.09 -12.44
C ASP A 220 20.55 -0.35 -11.88
N GLY A 221 20.99 -1.31 -12.68
CA GLY A 221 20.96 -2.73 -12.32
C GLY A 221 21.81 -3.06 -11.10
N VAL A 222 22.91 -2.34 -10.86
CA VAL A 222 23.80 -2.59 -9.72
C VAL A 222 23.14 -2.16 -8.41
N ARG A 223 22.67 -0.91 -8.31
CA ARG A 223 21.99 -0.43 -7.09
C ARG A 223 20.63 -1.12 -6.90
N GLY A 224 19.94 -1.46 -8.00
CA GLY A 224 18.70 -2.23 -7.98
C GLY A 224 18.86 -3.62 -7.39
N GLU A 225 19.91 -4.35 -7.79
CA GLU A 225 20.19 -5.70 -7.27
C GLU A 225 20.56 -5.67 -5.79
N THR A 226 21.38 -4.70 -5.36
CA THR A 226 21.70 -4.50 -3.93
C THR A 226 20.43 -4.26 -3.13
N ALA A 227 19.61 -3.27 -3.52
CA ALA A 227 18.39 -2.93 -2.79
C ALA A 227 17.36 -4.07 -2.77
N ALA A 228 17.20 -4.80 -3.88
CA ALA A 228 16.28 -5.94 -3.94
C ALA A 228 16.74 -7.09 -3.03
N THR A 229 18.05 -7.37 -2.99
CA THR A 229 18.63 -8.38 -2.10
C THR A 229 18.48 -8.00 -0.63
N GLU A 230 18.69 -6.72 -0.29
CA GLU A 230 18.43 -6.19 1.05
C GLU A 230 16.95 -6.33 1.44
N ALA A 231 16.02 -6.00 0.54
CA ALA A 231 14.59 -6.15 0.78
C ALA A 231 14.21 -7.60 1.07
N LEU A 232 14.69 -8.55 0.26
CA LEU A 232 14.44 -9.97 0.44
C LEU A 232 15.02 -10.48 1.77
N SER A 233 16.22 -10.04 2.13
CA SER A 233 16.87 -10.39 3.40
C SER A 233 16.11 -9.83 4.60
N ALA A 234 15.68 -8.57 4.52
CA ALA A 234 14.88 -7.92 5.54
C ALA A 234 13.51 -8.60 5.72
N PHE A 235 12.84 -8.99 4.64
CA PHE A 235 11.61 -9.78 4.74
C PHE A 235 11.85 -11.17 5.35
N ALA A 236 12.94 -11.85 4.98
CA ALA A 236 13.27 -13.17 5.52
C ALA A 236 13.53 -13.14 7.04
N ALA A 237 14.09 -12.04 7.54
CA ALA A 237 14.35 -11.83 8.97
C ALA A 237 13.08 -11.60 9.81
N LEU A 238 11.97 -11.17 9.19
CA LEU A 238 10.71 -10.97 9.91
C LEU A 238 10.07 -12.32 10.32
N PRO A 239 9.30 -12.38 11.42
CA PRO A 239 8.43 -13.51 11.73
C PRO A 239 7.43 -13.77 10.59
N PRO A 240 7.06 -15.03 10.29
CA PRO A 240 6.15 -15.35 9.17
C PRO A 240 4.85 -14.53 9.14
N ALA A 241 4.24 -14.25 10.30
CA ALA A 241 3.01 -13.46 10.40
C ALA A 241 3.19 -11.98 10.03
N GLN A 242 4.42 -11.46 10.05
CA GLN A 242 4.76 -10.07 9.70
C GLN A 242 5.35 -9.95 8.29
N ARG A 243 5.51 -11.06 7.56
CA ARG A 243 6.06 -11.04 6.20
C ARG A 243 4.98 -10.63 5.21
N TRP A 244 5.18 -9.49 4.56
CA TRP A 244 4.34 -9.10 3.44
C TRP A 244 4.66 -9.93 2.20
N GLY A 245 3.86 -10.98 1.96
CA GLY A 245 4.16 -11.97 0.92
C GLY A 245 4.23 -11.40 -0.50
N SER A 246 3.31 -10.49 -0.88
CA SER A 246 3.36 -9.85 -2.20
C SER A 246 4.52 -8.86 -2.32
N GLY A 247 4.96 -8.24 -1.23
CA GLY A 247 6.18 -7.43 -1.19
C GLY A 247 7.45 -8.23 -1.46
N GLN A 248 7.56 -9.43 -0.88
CA GLN A 248 8.67 -10.35 -1.15
C GLN A 248 8.75 -10.73 -2.63
N VAL A 249 7.61 -11.08 -3.22
CA VAL A 249 7.50 -11.41 -4.64
C VAL A 249 7.88 -10.22 -5.50
N ALA A 250 7.41 -9.02 -5.16
CA ALA A 250 7.77 -7.80 -5.87
C ALA A 250 9.29 -7.54 -5.84
N ALA A 251 9.94 -7.76 -4.69
CA ALA A 251 11.41 -7.66 -4.57
C ALA A 251 12.13 -8.69 -5.45
N SER A 252 11.60 -9.93 -5.55
CA SER A 252 12.15 -10.94 -6.46
C SER A 252 12.03 -10.54 -7.94
N VAL A 253 10.95 -9.87 -8.33
CA VAL A 253 10.82 -9.34 -9.70
C VAL A 253 11.79 -8.17 -9.94
N ASP A 254 11.94 -7.25 -8.99
CA ASP A 254 12.90 -6.15 -9.10
C ASP A 254 14.35 -6.68 -9.17
N LEU A 255 14.67 -7.75 -8.43
CA LEU A 255 15.95 -8.46 -8.51
C LEU A 255 16.16 -9.05 -9.91
N ALA A 256 15.15 -9.72 -10.47
CA ALA A 256 15.23 -10.27 -11.81
C ALA A 256 15.48 -9.18 -12.86
N ILE A 257 14.75 -8.06 -12.78
CA ILE A 257 14.96 -6.92 -13.69
C ILE A 257 16.38 -6.38 -13.55
N SER A 258 16.87 -6.20 -12.33
CA SER A 258 18.24 -5.74 -12.06
C SER A 258 19.29 -6.66 -12.67
N ARG A 259 19.12 -7.97 -12.57
CA ARG A 259 20.01 -8.96 -13.18
C ARG A 259 19.95 -8.94 -14.71
N VAL A 260 18.76 -8.77 -15.31
CA VAL A 260 18.66 -8.56 -16.77
C VAL A 260 19.41 -7.30 -17.20
N LEU A 261 19.31 -6.20 -16.45
CA LEU A 261 20.09 -4.97 -16.70
C LEU A 261 21.60 -5.21 -16.59
N ASN A 262 22.03 -6.12 -15.71
CA ASN A 262 23.42 -6.56 -15.54
C ASN A 262 23.83 -7.66 -16.53
N SER A 263 23.00 -8.00 -17.52
CA SER A 263 23.21 -9.08 -18.51
C SER A 263 23.29 -10.50 -17.91
N ASP A 264 22.75 -10.71 -16.72
CA ASP A 264 22.62 -12.01 -16.04
C ASP A 264 21.20 -12.59 -16.21
N LEU A 265 20.93 -13.15 -17.40
CA LEU A 265 19.62 -13.76 -17.70
C LEU A 265 19.37 -15.04 -16.88
N ALA A 266 20.43 -15.81 -16.59
CA ALA A 266 20.31 -17.04 -15.81
C ALA A 266 19.92 -16.72 -14.35
N GLY A 267 20.58 -15.75 -13.73
CA GLY A 267 20.22 -15.28 -12.40
C GLY A 267 18.85 -14.58 -12.36
N ALA A 268 18.41 -13.96 -13.46
CA ALA A 268 17.05 -13.44 -13.57
C ALA A 268 16.00 -14.58 -13.57
N GLU A 269 16.21 -15.65 -14.35
CA GLU A 269 15.34 -16.84 -14.37
C GLU A 269 15.26 -17.50 -12.98
N GLN A 270 16.40 -17.60 -12.27
CA GLN A 270 16.43 -18.09 -10.90
C GLN A 270 15.60 -17.21 -9.94
N ALA A 271 15.73 -15.88 -10.03
CA ALA A 271 14.98 -14.96 -9.18
C ALA A 271 13.47 -15.01 -9.42
N LEU A 272 13.02 -15.36 -10.63
CA LEU A 272 11.60 -15.47 -11.00
C LEU A 272 10.96 -16.80 -10.61
N THR A 273 11.74 -17.83 -10.25
CA THR A 273 11.22 -19.15 -9.87
C THR A 273 10.13 -19.07 -8.77
N PRO A 274 10.34 -18.38 -7.62
CA PRO A 274 9.28 -18.24 -6.61
C PRO A 274 8.10 -17.39 -7.08
N VAL A 275 8.30 -16.49 -8.05
CA VAL A 275 7.24 -15.62 -8.59
C VAL A 275 6.25 -16.46 -9.40
N PHE A 276 6.74 -17.29 -10.32
CA PHE A 276 5.88 -18.12 -11.17
C PHE A 276 5.20 -19.28 -10.42
N ALA A 277 5.71 -19.64 -9.23
CA ALA A 277 5.07 -20.61 -8.33
C ALA A 277 3.83 -20.05 -7.60
N LEU A 278 3.54 -18.74 -7.70
CA LEU A 278 2.38 -18.15 -7.03
C LEU A 278 1.05 -18.67 -7.58
N ALA A 279 0.16 -19.02 -6.65
CA ALA A 279 -1.24 -19.30 -6.94
C ALA A 279 -1.93 -18.05 -7.54
N PRO A 280 -2.88 -18.21 -8.49
CA PRO A 280 -3.58 -17.10 -9.15
C PRO A 280 -4.14 -16.04 -8.18
N GLY A 281 -4.72 -16.46 -7.05
CA GLY A 281 -5.28 -15.57 -6.03
C GLY A 281 -4.26 -14.67 -5.31
N ARG A 282 -2.95 -14.87 -5.52
CA ARG A 282 -1.86 -14.08 -4.92
C ARG A 282 -1.15 -13.18 -5.94
N ARG A 283 -1.58 -13.20 -7.21
CA ARG A 283 -0.97 -12.44 -8.32
C ARG A 283 -1.55 -11.02 -8.38
N THR A 284 -1.06 -10.14 -7.52
CA THR A 284 -1.53 -8.76 -7.39
C THR A 284 -1.16 -7.91 -8.60
N GLU A 285 -1.90 -6.80 -8.80
CA GLU A 285 -1.66 -5.85 -9.88
C GLU A 285 -0.21 -5.32 -9.88
N ALA A 286 0.34 -5.01 -8.71
CA ALA A 286 1.70 -4.49 -8.61
C ALA A 286 2.78 -5.49 -9.07
N VAL A 287 2.54 -6.79 -8.92
CA VAL A 287 3.45 -7.83 -9.44
C VAL A 287 3.29 -7.95 -10.95
N SER A 288 2.05 -8.01 -11.45
CA SER A 288 1.76 -8.08 -12.88
C SER A 288 2.32 -6.90 -13.68
N GLN A 289 2.23 -5.68 -13.14
CA GLN A 289 2.79 -4.50 -13.80
C GLN A 289 4.32 -4.53 -13.86
N ARG A 290 5.01 -4.99 -12.80
CA ARG A 290 6.48 -5.19 -12.83
C ARG A 290 6.90 -6.21 -13.87
N LEU A 291 6.22 -7.37 -13.90
CA LEU A 291 6.49 -8.40 -14.90
C LEU A 291 6.24 -7.89 -16.33
N THR A 292 5.21 -7.05 -16.53
CA THR A 292 4.98 -6.39 -17.82
C THR A 292 6.15 -5.47 -18.19
N GLY A 293 6.73 -4.74 -17.23
CA GLY A 293 7.96 -3.97 -17.42
C GLY A 293 9.14 -4.85 -17.84
N LEU A 294 9.35 -5.97 -17.13
CA LEU A 294 10.39 -6.94 -17.46
C LEU A 294 10.21 -7.53 -18.87
N ALA A 295 8.99 -7.90 -19.25
CA ALA A 295 8.68 -8.43 -20.58
C ALA A 295 9.10 -7.47 -21.71
N ARG A 296 8.92 -6.16 -21.52
CA ARG A 296 9.39 -5.15 -22.49
C ARG A 296 10.92 -5.13 -22.60
N ILE A 297 11.63 -5.32 -21.49
CA ILE A 297 13.09 -5.35 -21.48
C ILE A 297 13.60 -6.60 -22.21
N VAL A 298 13.12 -7.80 -21.81
CA VAL A 298 13.58 -9.06 -22.41
C VAL A 298 13.13 -9.24 -23.87
N GLY A 299 11.99 -8.66 -24.25
CA GLY A 299 11.51 -8.64 -25.64
C GLY A 299 12.26 -7.66 -26.55
N SER A 300 13.20 -6.88 -26.01
CA SER A 300 14.02 -5.95 -26.79
C SER A 300 14.88 -6.70 -27.83
N PRO A 301 15.05 -6.18 -29.07
CA PRO A 301 15.92 -6.79 -30.06
C PRO A 301 17.37 -7.01 -29.62
N ARG A 302 17.80 -6.32 -28.55
CA ARG A 302 19.15 -6.43 -27.96
C ARG A 302 19.36 -7.70 -27.12
N LEU A 303 18.30 -8.33 -26.64
CA LEU A 303 18.34 -9.47 -25.70
C LEU A 303 17.77 -10.75 -26.33
N ARG A 304 18.09 -11.02 -27.60
CA ARG A 304 17.62 -12.24 -28.28
C ARG A 304 18.37 -13.48 -27.77
N SER A 305 17.74 -14.26 -26.91
CA SER A 305 18.21 -15.56 -26.46
C SER A 305 17.03 -16.48 -26.09
N ALA A 306 17.30 -17.79 -25.98
CA ALA A 306 16.28 -18.75 -25.55
C ALA A 306 15.77 -18.47 -24.13
N GLU A 307 16.65 -17.98 -23.24
CA GLU A 307 16.31 -17.54 -21.89
C GLU A 307 15.32 -16.38 -21.91
N ALA A 308 15.59 -15.35 -22.73
CA ALA A 308 14.71 -14.18 -22.85
C ALA A 308 13.32 -14.57 -23.38
N GLU A 309 13.25 -15.48 -24.36
CA GLU A 309 12.00 -16.03 -24.88
C GLU A 309 11.23 -16.83 -23.81
N ARG A 310 11.92 -17.69 -23.04
CA ARG A 310 11.29 -18.44 -21.92
C ARG A 310 10.72 -17.49 -20.86
N ILE A 311 11.51 -16.50 -20.42
CA ILE A 311 11.06 -15.50 -19.44
C ILE A 311 9.83 -14.76 -19.98
N GLY A 312 9.85 -14.32 -21.23
CA GLY A 312 8.71 -13.68 -21.89
C GLY A 312 7.44 -14.54 -21.87
N GLY A 313 7.54 -15.80 -22.29
CA GLY A 313 6.41 -16.73 -22.31
C GLY A 313 5.84 -17.04 -20.92
N GLN A 314 6.69 -17.18 -19.90
CA GLN A 314 6.25 -17.37 -18.52
C GLN A 314 5.51 -16.14 -17.97
N ILE A 315 5.97 -14.93 -18.30
CA ILE A 315 5.29 -13.68 -17.92
C ILE A 315 3.89 -13.60 -18.53
N GLU A 316 3.75 -13.92 -19.82
CA GLU A 316 2.45 -13.95 -20.50
C GLU A 316 1.48 -14.93 -19.82
N ALA A 317 1.92 -16.16 -19.56
CA ALA A 317 1.13 -17.17 -18.86
C ALA A 317 0.76 -16.73 -17.43
N PHE A 318 1.67 -16.06 -16.73
CA PHE A 318 1.42 -15.55 -15.37
C PHE A 318 0.30 -14.50 -15.37
N ASN A 319 0.38 -13.52 -16.27
CA ASN A 319 -0.54 -12.38 -16.33
C ASN A 319 -1.93 -12.76 -16.85
N ALA A 320 -2.04 -13.82 -17.66
CA ALA A 320 -3.33 -14.35 -18.12
C ALA A 320 -4.25 -14.82 -16.96
N ALA A 321 -3.66 -15.19 -15.82
CA ALA A 321 -4.39 -15.63 -14.61
C ALA A 321 -4.15 -14.70 -13.41
N SER A 322 -3.92 -13.41 -13.63
CA SER A 322 -3.78 -12.43 -12.56
C SER A 322 -5.11 -12.09 -11.88
N LEU A 323 -5.05 -11.47 -10.70
CA LEU A 323 -6.24 -11.02 -9.97
C LEU A 323 -7.08 -10.05 -10.80
N ARG A 324 -6.45 -9.08 -11.48
CA ARG A 324 -7.12 -8.12 -12.36
C ARG A 324 -7.93 -8.81 -13.46
N THR A 325 -7.35 -9.82 -14.10
CA THR A 325 -8.03 -10.59 -15.16
C THR A 325 -9.20 -11.41 -14.60
N THR A 326 -9.02 -12.00 -13.42
CA THR A 326 -10.06 -12.76 -12.72
C THR A 326 -11.26 -11.88 -12.36
N VAL A 327 -11.01 -10.71 -11.75
CA VAL A 327 -12.06 -9.75 -11.37
C VAL A 327 -12.81 -9.23 -12.59
N ARG A 328 -12.10 -8.86 -13.67
CA ARG A 328 -12.74 -8.41 -14.92
C ARG A 328 -13.68 -9.47 -15.51
N THR A 329 -13.25 -10.73 -15.48
CA THR A 329 -14.06 -11.86 -15.97
C THR A 329 -15.29 -12.08 -15.10
N ALA A 330 -15.15 -11.99 -13.78
CA ALA A 330 -16.27 -12.12 -12.84
C ALA A 330 -17.32 -11.02 -13.04
N ILE A 331 -16.90 -9.75 -13.18
CA ILE A 331 -17.82 -8.62 -13.43
C ILE A 331 -18.53 -8.75 -14.77
N SER A 332 -17.84 -9.23 -15.81
CA SER A 332 -18.42 -9.38 -17.16
C SER A 332 -19.41 -10.55 -17.27
N ALA A 333 -19.45 -11.44 -16.28
CA ALA A 333 -20.34 -12.61 -16.23
C ALA A 333 -21.64 -12.36 -15.44
N THR A 334 -21.75 -11.19 -14.79
CA THR A 334 -22.94 -10.69 -14.08
C THR A 334 -23.67 -9.63 -14.89
#